data_AF-C6CCI2-F1
#
_entry.id   AF-C6CCI2-F1
#
_cell.length_a   1.000
_cell.length_b   1.000
_cell.length_c   1.000
_cell.angle_alpha   90.00
_cell.angle_beta   90.00
_cell.angle_gamma   90.00
#
_symmetry.space_group_name_H-M   'P 1'
#
loop_
_entity.id
_entity.type
_entity.pdbx_description
1 polymer ?
#
loop_
_entity_poly.entity_id
_entity_poly.type
_entity_poly.pdbx_seq_one_letter_code
_entity_poly.pdbx_strand_id
1 'polypeptide(L)'
;MKPNLTSLMAEMAAMALNTTDQNMAPNNGSNKGPFSVRFRPSTKLFIEKQSALLGISGSELVNLMVEGAIREITMPFAHQATRVYERFVLLMRAHDIGIVQTADLLKPFK
;
A
#
# COMPACT_ATOMS: atom_id res chain seq x y z
N MET A 1 5.87 32.11 0.48
CA MET A 1 6.92 31.08 0.66
C MET A 1 7.00 30.26 -0.61
N LYS A 2 8.20 30.03 -1.15
CA LYS A 2 8.38 29.15 -2.32
C LYS A 2 8.23 27.70 -1.85
N PRO A 3 7.46 26.83 -2.53
CA PRO A 3 7.32 25.44 -2.14
C PRO A 3 8.69 24.75 -2.21
N ASN A 4 9.04 24.00 -1.16
CA ASN A 4 10.25 23.18 -1.14
C ASN A 4 9.91 21.76 -1.64
N LEU A 5 10.93 20.99 -2.02
CA LEU A 5 10.75 19.67 -2.62
C LEU A 5 9.93 18.73 -1.72
N THR A 6 10.10 18.87 -0.40
CA THR A 6 9.37 18.12 0.62
C THR A 6 7.88 18.47 0.66
N SER A 7 7.52 19.76 0.56
CA SER A 7 6.11 20.17 0.53
C SER A 7 5.40 19.72 -0.74
N LEU A 8 6.12 19.71 -1.87
CA LEU A 8 5.62 19.21 -3.16
C LEU A 8 5.40 17.69 -3.15
N MET A 9 6.28 16.93 -2.49
CA MET A 9 6.10 15.49 -2.30
C MET A 9 4.97 15.17 -1.33
N ALA A 10 4.81 15.95 -0.25
CA ALA A 10 3.69 15.79 0.68
C ALA A 10 2.34 16.09 0.01
N GLU A 11 2.28 17.11 -0.85
CA GLU A 11 1.08 17.48 -1.59
C GLU A 11 0.73 16.44 -2.68
N MET A 12 1.73 15.90 -3.39
CA MET A 12 1.52 14.76 -4.30
C MET A 12 1.04 13.50 -3.57
N ALA A 13 1.58 13.21 -2.38
CA ALA A 13 1.15 12.07 -1.57
C ALA A 13 -0.28 12.25 -1.06
N ALA A 14 -0.66 13.46 -0.63
CA ALA A 14 -2.03 13.79 -0.24
C ALA A 14 -3.02 13.71 -1.42
N MET A 15 -2.59 14.12 -2.62
CA MET A 15 -3.40 14.02 -3.84
C MET A 15 -3.56 12.57 -4.32
N ALA A 16 -2.53 11.73 -4.15
CA ALA A 16 -2.61 10.29 -4.38
C ALA A 16 -3.62 9.63 -3.42
N LEU A 17 -3.58 9.99 -2.13
CA LEU A 17 -4.52 9.48 -1.12
C LEU A 17 -5.99 9.83 -1.45
N ASN A 18 -6.27 11.06 -1.90
CA ASN A 18 -7.61 11.50 -2.28
C ASN A 18 -8.16 10.85 -3.56
N THR A 19 -7.29 10.32 -4.44
CA THR A 19 -7.72 9.68 -5.69
C THR A 19 -7.92 8.18 -5.58
N THR A 20 -7.32 7.51 -4.59
CA THR A 20 -7.41 6.05 -4.43
C THR A 20 -8.61 5.51 -3.64
N ASP A 21 -9.33 6.33 -2.87
CA ASP A 21 -10.44 5.81 -2.01
C ASP A 21 -11.84 5.99 -2.61
N GLN A 22 -12.03 6.86 -3.61
CA GLN A 22 -13.36 7.16 -4.15
C GLN A 22 -13.77 6.31 -5.37
N ASN A 23 -12.91 5.40 -5.88
CA ASN A 23 -13.19 4.62 -7.09
C ASN A 23 -13.03 3.09 -6.99
N MET A 24 -12.78 2.55 -5.79
CA MET A 24 -12.94 1.12 -5.51
C MET A 24 -14.27 0.85 -4.79
N ALA A 25 -15.35 1.48 -5.24
CA ALA A 25 -16.67 0.94 -4.96
C ALA A 25 -16.75 -0.46 -5.60
N PRO A 26 -17.36 -1.47 -4.96
CA PRO A 26 -17.67 -2.72 -5.63
C PRO A 26 -18.61 -2.39 -6.79
N ASN A 27 -18.06 -2.34 -8.00
CA ASN A 27 -18.81 -1.99 -9.19
C ASN A 27 -19.79 -3.13 -9.52
N ASN A 28 -20.96 -3.08 -8.88
CA ASN A 28 -22.19 -3.62 -9.42
C ASN A 28 -22.51 -2.83 -10.70
N GLY A 29 -22.11 -3.34 -11.88
CA GLY A 29 -22.74 -2.90 -13.12
C GLY A 29 -21.88 -2.58 -14.35
N SER A 30 -20.68 -3.11 -14.52
CA SER A 30 -20.18 -3.28 -15.91
C SER A 30 -19.51 -4.64 -16.09
N ASN A 31 -20.27 -5.54 -16.72
CA ASN A 31 -19.85 -6.88 -17.12
C ASN A 31 -18.82 -6.77 -18.26
N LYS A 32 -17.62 -6.25 -17.94
CA LYS A 32 -16.47 -6.36 -18.84
C LYS A 32 -16.16 -7.85 -18.92
N GLY A 33 -16.16 -8.40 -20.14
CA GLY A 33 -15.98 -9.84 -20.39
C GLY A 33 -14.75 -10.42 -19.69
N PRO A 34 -14.68 -11.76 -19.57
CA PRO A 34 -13.66 -12.42 -18.77
C PRO A 34 -12.24 -12.01 -19.20
N PHE A 35 -11.47 -11.47 -18.25
CA PHE A 35 -10.05 -11.21 -18.45
C PHE A 35 -9.30 -12.54 -18.50
N SER A 36 -8.74 -12.87 -19.67
CA SER A 36 -8.03 -14.13 -19.89
C SER A 36 -6.54 -13.87 -20.09
N VAL A 37 -5.71 -14.56 -19.30
CA VAL A 37 -4.26 -14.46 -19.34
C VAL A 37 -3.65 -15.81 -19.67
N ARG A 38 -2.70 -15.84 -20.61
CA ARG A 38 -1.93 -17.03 -20.95
C ARG A 38 -0.61 -17.04 -20.19
N PHE A 39 -0.49 -17.93 -19.21
CA PHE A 39 0.75 -18.12 -18.47
C PHE A 39 1.74 -19.01 -19.23
N ARG A 40 3.04 -18.76 -19.01
CA ARG A 40 4.09 -19.72 -19.40
C ARG A 40 3.94 -21.01 -18.56
N PRO A 41 4.37 -22.18 -19.07
CA PRO A 41 4.18 -23.46 -18.36
C PRO A 41 4.76 -23.48 -16.94
N SER A 42 5.94 -22.89 -16.74
CA SER A 42 6.57 -22.79 -15.42
C SER A 42 5.74 -21.94 -14.44
N THR A 43 5.26 -20.79 -14.89
CA THR A 43 4.41 -19.89 -14.10
C THR A 43 3.07 -20.55 -13.75
N LYS A 44 2.46 -21.27 -14.71
CA LYS A 44 1.22 -22.01 -14.48
C LYS A 44 1.39 -23.05 -13.37
N LEU A 45 2.46 -23.85 -13.45
CA LEU A 45 2.75 -24.90 -12.47
C LEU A 45 3.00 -24.32 -11.07
N PHE A 46 3.65 -23.15 -10.99
CA PHE A 46 3.80 -22.43 -9.74
C PHE A 46 2.44 -22.01 -9.15
N ILE A 47 1.58 -21.36 -9.95
CA ILE A 47 0.25 -20.91 -9.52
C ILE A 47 -0.58 -22.09 -9.01
N GLU A 48 -0.61 -23.20 -9.76
CA GLU A 48 -1.35 -24.41 -9.37
C GLU A 48 -0.89 -25.00 -8.04
N LYS A 49 0.43 -25.07 -7.82
CA LYS A 49 0.98 -25.58 -6.55
C LYS A 49 0.65 -24.67 -5.38
N GLN A 50 0.80 -23.36 -5.54
CA GLN A 50 0.56 -22.42 -4.45
C GLN A 50 -0.94 -22.27 -4.15
N SER A 51 -1.79 -22.27 -5.17
CA SER A 51 -3.24 -22.19 -4.96
C SER A 51 -3.76 -23.45 -4.27
N ALA A 52 -3.24 -24.63 -4.63
CA ALA A 52 -3.56 -25.88 -3.95
C ALA A 52 -3.12 -25.89 -2.49
N LEU A 53 -1.92 -25.36 -2.19
CA LEU A 53 -1.42 -25.23 -0.81
C LEU A 53 -2.33 -24.31 0.03
N LEU A 54 -2.80 -23.22 -0.57
CA LEU A 54 -3.68 -22.24 0.08
C LEU A 54 -5.16 -22.66 0.10
N GLY A 55 -5.54 -23.74 -0.60
CA GLY A 55 -6.93 -24.18 -0.70
C GLY A 55 -7.86 -23.26 -1.50
N ILE A 56 -7.30 -22.42 -2.38
CA ILE A 56 -8.05 -21.46 -3.21
C ILE A 56 -7.91 -21.77 -4.71
N SER A 57 -8.74 -21.13 -5.53
CA SER A 57 -8.62 -21.28 -6.99
C SER A 57 -7.36 -20.57 -7.53
N GLY A 58 -6.82 -21.04 -8.65
CA GLY A 58 -5.68 -20.38 -9.30
C GLY A 58 -5.99 -18.94 -9.73
N SER A 59 -7.23 -18.67 -10.16
CA SER A 59 -7.70 -17.31 -10.49
C SER A 59 -7.76 -16.40 -9.26
N GLU A 60 -8.18 -16.93 -8.12
CA GLU A 60 -8.25 -16.18 -6.87
C GLU A 60 -6.86 -15.84 -6.34
N LEU A 61 -5.91 -16.78 -6.46
CA LEU A 61 -4.50 -16.49 -6.17
C LEU A 61 -3.94 -15.38 -7.07
N VAL A 62 -4.25 -15.42 -8.37
CA VAL A 62 -3.81 -14.38 -9.32
C VAL A 62 -4.42 -13.02 -8.95
N ASN A 63 -5.72 -12.97 -8.62
CA ASN A 63 -6.35 -11.74 -8.17
C ASN A 63 -5.68 -11.19 -6.89
N LEU A 64 -5.44 -12.04 -5.89
CA LEU A 64 -4.76 -11.66 -4.66
C LEU A 64 -3.37 -11.06 -4.92
N MET A 65 -2.58 -11.69 -5.81
CA MET A 65 -1.25 -11.19 -6.17
C MET A 65 -1.32 -9.84 -6.89
N VAL A 66 -2.27 -9.69 -7.83
CA VAL A 66 -2.44 -8.45 -8.59
C VAL A 66 -2.93 -7.32 -7.69
N GLU A 67 -3.91 -7.59 -6.83
CA GLU A 67 -4.38 -6.62 -5.82
C GLU A 67 -3.26 -6.20 -4.87
N GLY A 68 -2.46 -7.16 -4.40
CA GLY A 68 -1.28 -6.90 -3.57
C GLY A 68 -0.27 -5.98 -4.27
N ALA A 69 0.07 -6.27 -5.52
CA ALA A 69 0.99 -5.45 -6.31
C ALA A 69 0.42 -4.05 -6.59
N ILE A 70 -0.87 -3.94 -6.93
CA ILE A 70 -1.54 -2.65 -7.12
C ILE A 70 -1.47 -1.84 -5.84
N ARG A 71 -1.78 -2.44 -4.68
CA ARG A 71 -1.73 -1.78 -3.39
C ARG A 71 -0.33 -1.30 -3.04
N GLU A 72 0.70 -2.10 -3.29
CA GLU A 72 2.09 -1.71 -3.07
C GLU A 72 2.51 -0.52 -3.93
N ILE A 73 2.13 -0.53 -5.22
CA ILE A 73 2.43 0.55 -6.18
C ILE A 73 1.69 1.84 -5.81
N THR A 74 0.41 1.72 -5.42
CA THR A 74 -0.48 2.88 -5.21
C THR A 74 -0.43 3.44 -3.79
N MET A 75 -0.03 2.64 -2.80
CA MET A 75 0.01 3.03 -1.39
C MET A 75 1.39 2.75 -0.76
N PRO A 76 2.48 3.36 -1.25
CA PRO A 76 3.84 3.08 -0.77
C PRO A 76 4.04 3.41 0.72
N PHE A 77 3.18 4.26 1.31
CA PHE A 77 3.24 4.62 2.73
C PHE A 77 2.31 3.79 3.63
N ALA A 78 1.35 3.04 3.08
CA ALA A 78 0.47 2.21 3.89
C ALA A 78 1.21 1.02 4.53
N HIS A 79 2.29 0.57 3.88
CA HIS A 79 3.13 -0.53 4.36
C HIS A 79 4.30 -0.07 5.26
N GLN A 80 4.71 1.20 5.20
CA GLN A 80 5.83 1.71 6.00
C GLN A 80 5.51 1.92 7.48
N ALA A 81 4.22 1.88 7.85
CA ALA A 81 3.81 2.26 9.20
C ALA A 81 2.63 1.39 9.67
N THR A 82 2.90 0.10 9.81
CA THR A 82 1.88 -0.86 10.27
C THR A 82 1.71 -0.75 11.79
N ARG A 83 2.74 -0.25 12.49
CA ARG A 83 2.73 -0.03 13.94
C ARG A 83 2.66 1.46 14.28
N VAL A 84 1.93 1.80 15.35
CA VAL A 84 1.82 3.18 15.88
C VAL A 84 3.20 3.81 16.13
N TYR A 85 4.16 3.01 16.60
CA TYR A 85 5.55 3.42 16.78
C TYR A 85 6.21 3.91 15.49
N GLU A 86 6.06 3.17 14.38
CA GLU A 86 6.66 3.55 13.09
C GLU A 86 6.05 4.84 12.55
N ARG A 87 4.71 4.99 12.69
CA ARG A 87 3.99 6.23 12.33
C ARG A 87 4.52 7.42 13.12
N PHE A 88 4.72 7.24 14.41
CA PHE A 88 5.24 8.28 15.28
C PHE A 88 6.66 8.70 14.88
N VAL A 89 7.56 7.74 14.62
CA VAL A 89 8.94 8.04 14.18
C VAL A 89 8.97 8.75 12.83
N LEU A 90 8.14 8.30 11.86
CA LEU A 90 8.04 8.94 10.55
C LEU A 90 7.49 10.37 10.64
N LEU A 91 6.49 10.60 11.51
CA LEU A 91 5.95 11.92 11.80
C LEU A 91 7.03 12.85 12.37
N MET A 92 7.78 12.40 13.37
CA MET A 92 8.86 13.19 13.97
C MET A 92 9.92 13.58 12.93
N ARG A 93 10.33 12.63 12.08
CA ARG A 93 11.28 12.92 10.98
C ARG A 93 10.73 13.91 9.96
N ALA A 94 9.45 13.81 9.62
CA ALA A 94 8.81 14.73 8.66
C ALA A 94 8.77 16.18 9.18
N HIS A 95 8.85 16.37 10.50
CA HIS A 95 8.89 17.68 11.15
C HIS A 95 10.30 18.08 11.61
N ASP A 96 11.35 17.43 11.11
CA ASP A 96 12.75 17.63 11.50
C ASP A 96 13.01 17.50 13.01
N ILE A 97 12.16 16.75 13.71
CA ILE A 97 12.31 16.46 15.14
C ILE A 97 13.29 15.30 15.29
N GLY A 98 14.45 15.61 15.85
CA GLY A 98 15.52 14.64 16.08
C GLY A 98 15.18 13.63 17.18
N ILE A 99 15.85 12.47 17.16
CA ILE A 99 15.58 11.35 18.10
C ILE A 99 15.66 11.75 19.59
N VAL A 100 16.52 12.70 19.94
CA VAL A 100 16.66 13.22 21.31
C VAL A 100 15.42 14.01 21.72
N GLN A 101 14.91 14.86 20.83
CA GLN A 101 13.69 15.64 21.06
C GLN A 101 12.45 14.74 21.08
N THR A 102 12.43 13.70 20.25
CA THR A 102 11.41 12.65 20.30
C THR A 102 11.40 11.92 21.65
N ALA A 103 12.57 11.62 22.22
CA ALA A 103 12.65 10.99 23.54
C ALA A 103 12.17 11.93 24.65
N ASP A 104 12.42 13.23 24.53
CA ASP A 104 11.91 14.24 25.46
C ASP A 104 10.37 14.31 25.47
N LEU A 105 9.73 14.15 24.30
CA LEU A 105 8.27 14.10 24.18
C LEU A 105 7.64 12.85 24.83
N LEU A 106 8.41 11.78 25.00
CA LEU A 106 7.95 10.52 25.60
C LEU A 106 8.22 10.46 27.12
N LYS A 107 8.72 11.54 27.73
CA LYS A 107 8.91 11.59 29.18
C LYS A 107 7.56 11.39 29.89
N PRO A 108 7.54 10.69 31.05
CA PRO A 108 6.34 10.58 31.85
C PRO A 108 5.77 11.96 32.17
N PHE A 109 4.46 12.12 32.05
CA PHE A 109 3.79 13.30 32.56
C PHE A 109 4.04 13.38 34.07
N LYS A 110 4.60 14.49 34.53
CA LYS A 110 4.73 14.82 35.95
C LYS A 110 3.48 15.53 36.44
#